data_AF-A0A2S6BWY6-F1
#
_entry.id   AF-A0A2S6BWY6-F1
#
_cell.length_a   1.000
_cell.length_b   1.000
_cell.length_c   1.000
_cell.angle_alpha   90.00
_cell.angle_beta   90.00
_cell.angle_gamma   90.00
#
_symmetry.space_group_name_H-M   'P 1'
#
loop_
_entity.id
_entity.type
_entity.pdbx_description
1 polymer ?
#
loop_
_entity_poly.entity_id
_entity_poly.type
_entity_poly.pdbx_seq_one_letter_code
_entity_poly.pdbx_strand_id
1 'polypeptide(L)'
;MTPLDFPFTLVSDCGEHEVLLKKFLQPFNFKVSSTDDEDEYYIAVFEGVYRGKLVVIKVYGSLAGCTGEQACVRAAREVKALRKLSDPSWPCPHAPQLRASFQADGSWSDRYPNDPDCQVIVMTKVPGRLIGENILGDPDQYRRVAAAFKEALDDIHARGVDNRSHHDGDILWHEQENKCYIIDYERAGFTALPDSCFADWLCGRALLQPEHASKAAEESSSAADPALKGGESSTACELASKGVKESSRAAKIEELQDQMAEEGLHVDED
;
A
#
# COMPACT_ATOMS: atom_id res chain seq x y z
N MET A 1 4.46 17.18 -16.46
CA MET A 1 3.58 17.56 -15.33
C MET A 1 4.26 18.64 -14.50
N THR A 2 3.59 19.76 -14.27
CA THR A 2 4.08 20.82 -13.37
C THR A 2 4.02 20.32 -11.92
N PRO A 3 5.08 20.49 -11.11
CA PRO A 3 5.03 20.14 -9.70
C PRO A 3 3.86 20.83 -8.99
N LEU A 4 3.21 20.12 -8.06
CA LEU A 4 2.21 20.71 -7.18
C LEU A 4 2.88 21.73 -6.26
N ASP A 5 2.50 23.01 -6.37
CA ASP A 5 2.90 24.03 -5.40
C ASP A 5 2.14 23.80 -4.09
N PHE A 6 2.87 23.72 -2.98
CA PHE A 6 2.28 23.59 -1.65
C PHE A 6 2.34 24.92 -0.88
N PRO A 7 1.33 25.20 -0.03
CA PRO A 7 0.16 24.37 0.26
C PRO A 7 -0.94 24.48 -0.82
N PHE A 8 -1.76 23.44 -0.95
CA PHE A 8 -2.87 23.38 -1.91
C PHE A 8 -4.17 22.96 -1.21
N THR A 9 -5.29 23.58 -1.56
CA THR A 9 -6.60 23.24 -0.97
C THR A 9 -7.40 22.40 -1.95
N LEU A 10 -7.86 21.24 -1.49
CA LEU A 10 -8.84 20.39 -2.17
C LEU A 10 -10.21 20.64 -1.54
N VAL A 11 -11.22 20.84 -2.37
CA VAL A 11 -12.62 21.02 -1.95
C VAL A 11 -13.44 19.85 -2.48
N SER A 12 -14.47 19.42 -1.76
CA SER A 12 -15.42 18.42 -2.27
C SER A 12 -16.40 19.05 -3.28
N ASP A 13 -16.91 18.25 -4.20
CA ASP A 13 -18.00 18.60 -5.12
C ASP A 13 -19.24 19.25 -4.46
N CYS A 14 -19.60 18.80 -3.24
CA CYS A 14 -20.70 19.34 -2.45
C CYS A 14 -20.34 20.57 -1.61
N GLY A 15 -19.07 20.99 -1.60
CA GLY A 15 -18.56 22.12 -0.80
C GLY A 15 -18.50 21.90 0.71
N GLU A 16 -18.90 20.73 1.23
CA GLU A 16 -18.92 20.44 2.68
C GLU A 16 -17.54 20.10 3.27
N HIS A 17 -16.59 19.69 2.42
CA HIS A 17 -15.26 19.28 2.81
C HIS A 17 -14.20 20.17 2.15
N GLU A 18 -13.28 20.66 2.98
CA GLU A 18 -12.10 21.41 2.55
C GLU A 18 -10.88 20.83 3.27
N VAL A 19 -9.87 20.38 2.50
CA VAL A 19 -8.61 19.84 3.03
C VAL A 19 -7.42 20.62 2.48
N LEU A 20 -6.56 21.07 3.39
CA LEU A 20 -5.30 21.74 3.04
C LEU A 20 -4.18 20.71 2.93
N LEU A 21 -3.74 20.39 1.73
CA LEU A 21 -2.56 19.57 1.45
C LEU A 21 -1.29 20.37 1.74
N LYS A 22 -0.38 19.80 2.55
CA LYS A 22 0.85 20.47 2.98
C LYS A 22 2.11 19.91 2.32
N LYS A 23 2.17 18.60 2.10
CA LYS A 23 3.31 17.92 1.45
C LYS A 23 2.92 16.52 0.99
N PHE A 24 3.69 15.99 0.05
CA PHE A 24 3.66 14.57 -0.28
C PHE A 24 4.23 13.71 0.86
N LEU A 25 3.55 12.61 1.13
CA LEU A 25 4.09 11.47 1.88
C LEU A 25 4.52 10.35 0.91
N GLN A 26 3.74 10.15 -0.15
CA GLN A 26 4.07 9.26 -1.24
C GLN A 26 3.68 9.96 -2.56
N PRO A 27 4.63 10.12 -3.50
CA PRO A 27 4.33 10.68 -4.81
C PRO A 27 3.39 9.74 -5.60
N PHE A 28 2.87 10.22 -6.72
CA PHE A 28 1.97 9.48 -7.59
C PHE A 28 2.49 8.08 -7.91
N ASN A 29 1.76 7.08 -7.43
CA ASN A 29 2.01 5.69 -7.79
C ASN A 29 1.09 5.32 -8.94
N PHE A 30 1.59 5.48 -10.17
CA PHE A 30 0.88 5.08 -11.38
C PHE A 30 0.83 3.55 -11.47
N LYS A 31 -0.38 3.01 -11.53
CA LYS A 31 -0.64 1.57 -11.65
C LYS A 31 -1.29 1.32 -13.00
N VAL A 32 -0.63 0.49 -13.81
CA VAL A 32 -1.19 -0.04 -15.06
C VAL A 32 -1.86 -1.37 -14.74
N SER A 33 -3.12 -1.53 -15.14
CA SER A 33 -3.81 -2.81 -15.01
C SER A 33 -3.11 -3.89 -15.84
N SER A 34 -2.96 -5.11 -15.29
CA SER A 34 -2.30 -6.22 -15.98
C SER A 34 -3.22 -6.99 -16.92
N THR A 35 -4.52 -6.67 -16.91
CA THR A 35 -5.51 -7.21 -17.85
C THR A 35 -5.66 -6.20 -18.97
N ASP A 36 -5.51 -6.66 -20.21
CA ASP A 36 -5.47 -5.83 -21.42
C ASP A 36 -6.52 -4.70 -21.41
N ASP A 37 -5.98 -3.48 -21.56
CA ASP A 37 -6.57 -2.19 -21.95
C ASP A 37 -7.37 -1.34 -20.92
N GLU A 38 -6.81 -0.13 -20.71
CA GLU A 38 -7.42 1.18 -20.40
C GLU A 38 -7.65 1.67 -18.95
N ASP A 39 -7.37 0.88 -17.92
CA ASP A 39 -7.52 1.36 -16.53
C ASP A 39 -6.17 1.76 -15.91
N GLU A 40 -5.60 2.86 -16.43
CA GLU A 40 -4.49 3.54 -15.79
C GLU A 40 -5.01 4.50 -14.70
N TYR A 41 -4.51 4.28 -13.48
CA TYR A 41 -4.88 5.09 -12.34
C TYR A 41 -3.67 5.39 -11.48
N TYR A 42 -3.83 6.39 -10.62
CA TYR A 42 -2.82 6.76 -9.65
C TYR A 42 -3.40 6.82 -8.25
N ILE A 43 -2.49 6.68 -7.29
CA ILE A 43 -2.77 6.95 -5.89
C ILE A 43 -1.68 7.89 -5.40
N ALA A 44 -2.09 8.99 -4.79
CA ALA A 44 -1.18 9.94 -4.16
C ALA A 44 -1.53 10.08 -2.68
N VAL A 45 -0.50 10.18 -1.84
CA VAL A 45 -0.67 10.26 -0.38
C VAL A 45 -0.04 11.54 0.13
N PHE A 46 -0.82 12.32 0.88
CA PHE A 46 -0.44 13.63 1.39
C PHE A 46 -0.57 13.69 2.91
N GLU A 47 0.25 14.54 3.51
CA GLU A 47 -0.01 15.09 4.83
C GLU A 47 -0.74 16.43 4.66
N GLY A 48 -1.77 16.66 5.46
CA GLY A 48 -2.55 17.90 5.37
C GLY A 48 -3.34 18.22 6.63
N VAL A 49 -4.24 19.19 6.51
CA VAL A 49 -5.11 19.64 7.60
C VAL A 49 -6.57 19.57 7.17
N TYR A 50 -7.39 18.95 8.00
CA TYR A 50 -8.84 18.86 7.82
C TYR A 50 -9.53 19.24 9.14
N ARG A 51 -10.42 20.24 9.10
CA ARG A 51 -11.11 20.79 10.28
C ARG A 51 -10.15 21.10 11.45
N GLY A 52 -9.02 21.73 11.13
CA GLY A 52 -7.98 22.11 12.09
C GLY A 52 -7.11 20.97 12.63
N LYS A 53 -7.30 19.73 12.16
CA LYS A 53 -6.54 18.55 12.62
C LYS A 53 -5.57 18.06 11.55
N LEU A 54 -4.39 17.64 11.98
CA LEU A 54 -3.41 16.97 11.11
C LEU A 54 -3.94 15.60 10.67
N VAL A 55 -3.91 15.35 9.37
CA VAL A 55 -4.49 14.16 8.74
C VAL A 55 -3.58 13.61 7.64
N VAL A 56 -3.83 12.36 7.26
CA VAL A 56 -3.34 11.77 6.00
C VAL A 56 -4.48 11.82 5.00
N ILE A 57 -4.18 12.23 3.77
CA ILE A 57 -5.12 12.28 2.66
C ILE A 57 -4.63 11.33 1.58
N LYS A 58 -5.48 10.40 1.15
CA LYS A 58 -5.25 9.61 -0.07
C LYS A 58 -6.16 10.12 -1.17
N VAL A 59 -5.58 10.35 -2.34
CA VAL A 59 -6.30 10.73 -3.56
C VAL A 59 -6.20 9.57 -4.53
N TYR A 60 -7.34 9.06 -4.94
CA TYR A 60 -7.50 8.05 -5.98
C TYR A 60 -8.03 8.73 -7.22
N GLY A 61 -7.29 8.62 -8.32
CA GLY A 61 -7.63 9.30 -9.55
C GLY A 61 -7.26 8.48 -10.79
N SER A 62 -7.77 8.87 -11.94
CA SER A 62 -7.49 8.25 -13.23
C SER A 62 -6.76 9.21 -14.17
N LEU A 63 -6.07 8.64 -15.16
CA LEU A 63 -5.51 9.45 -16.23
C LEU A 63 -6.59 9.88 -17.23
N ALA A 64 -6.27 10.94 -17.98
CA ALA A 64 -7.12 11.45 -19.04
C ALA A 64 -7.55 10.34 -20.01
N GLY A 65 -8.86 10.14 -20.17
CA GLY A 65 -9.41 9.11 -21.06
C GLY A 65 -9.53 7.72 -20.43
N CYS A 66 -9.09 7.51 -19.19
CA CYS A 66 -9.28 6.26 -18.46
C CYS A 66 -10.57 6.29 -17.63
N THR A 67 -11.23 5.13 -17.48
CA THR A 67 -12.48 5.05 -16.72
C THR A 67 -12.26 5.21 -15.22
N GLY A 68 -11.08 4.80 -14.72
CA GLY A 68 -10.76 4.87 -13.30
C GLY A 68 -11.56 3.89 -12.44
N GLU A 69 -12.18 2.86 -13.04
CA GLU A 69 -13.01 1.90 -12.31
C GLU A 69 -12.19 1.20 -11.22
N GLN A 70 -10.96 0.78 -11.52
CA GLN A 70 -10.07 0.19 -10.51
C GLN A 70 -9.74 1.15 -9.36
N ALA A 71 -9.54 2.44 -9.63
CA ALA A 71 -9.29 3.44 -8.60
C ALA A 71 -10.50 3.56 -7.66
N CYS A 72 -11.70 3.66 -8.25
CA CYS A 72 -12.96 3.72 -7.52
C CYS A 72 -13.19 2.48 -6.66
N VAL A 73 -12.96 1.27 -7.20
CA VAL A 73 -13.12 0.01 -6.47
C VAL A 73 -12.18 -0.07 -5.27
N ARG A 74 -10.90 0.32 -5.44
CA ARG A 74 -9.91 0.34 -4.36
C ARG A 74 -10.27 1.35 -3.27
N ALA A 75 -10.63 2.57 -3.68
CA ALA A 75 -11.06 3.61 -2.75
C ALA A 75 -12.30 3.17 -1.96
N ALA A 76 -13.31 2.58 -2.62
CA ALA A 76 -14.51 2.07 -1.98
C ALA A 76 -14.22 0.96 -0.96
N ARG A 77 -13.27 0.06 -1.26
CA ARG A 77 -12.81 -0.98 -0.32
C ARG A 77 -12.14 -0.37 0.89
N GLU A 78 -11.22 0.57 0.70
CA GLU A 78 -10.54 1.25 1.80
C GLU A 78 -11.53 2.01 2.68
N VAL A 79 -12.46 2.78 2.10
CA VAL A 79 -13.51 3.48 2.83
C VAL A 79 -14.36 2.50 3.65
N LYS A 80 -14.76 1.36 3.06
CA LYS A 80 -15.56 0.35 3.75
C LYS A 80 -14.79 -0.28 4.92
N ALA A 81 -13.49 -0.56 4.75
CA ALA A 81 -12.63 -1.08 5.81
C ALA A 81 -12.48 -0.05 6.95
N LEU A 82 -12.09 1.18 6.61
CA LEU A 82 -11.90 2.23 7.60
C LEU A 82 -13.20 2.61 8.32
N ARG A 83 -14.37 2.57 7.66
CA ARG A 83 -15.68 2.75 8.32
C ARG A 83 -15.90 1.73 9.43
N LYS A 84 -15.65 0.44 9.16
CA LYS A 84 -15.75 -0.63 10.18
C LYS A 84 -14.76 -0.42 11.32
N LEU A 85 -13.51 -0.10 11.00
CA LEU A 85 -12.44 0.09 12.00
C LEU A 85 -12.62 1.38 12.81
N SER A 86 -13.41 2.33 12.31
CA SER A 86 -13.73 3.60 12.97
C SER A 86 -15.08 3.59 13.69
N ASP A 87 -15.73 2.43 13.81
CA ASP A 87 -17.01 2.32 14.52
C ASP A 87 -16.88 2.89 15.95
N PRO A 88 -17.66 3.92 16.32
CA PRO A 88 -17.54 4.55 17.65
C PRO A 88 -17.83 3.60 18.81
N SER A 89 -18.60 2.53 18.59
CA SER A 89 -18.91 1.53 19.61
C SER A 89 -17.74 0.57 19.86
N TRP A 90 -16.86 0.38 18.87
CA TRP A 90 -15.72 -0.52 18.97
C TRP A 90 -14.55 -0.11 18.06
N PRO A 91 -13.93 1.07 18.30
CA PRO A 91 -12.88 1.58 17.44
C PRO A 91 -11.65 0.66 17.47
N CYS A 92 -10.97 0.50 16.33
CA CYS A 92 -9.71 -0.23 16.26
C CYS A 92 -8.55 0.70 16.61
N PRO A 93 -7.81 0.46 17.71
CA PRO A 93 -6.64 1.26 18.04
C PRO A 93 -5.48 1.07 17.05
N HIS A 94 -5.45 0.00 16.25
CA HIS A 94 -4.34 -0.34 15.36
C HIS A 94 -4.52 0.12 13.91
N ALA A 95 -5.49 1.00 13.65
CA ALA A 95 -5.79 1.52 12.32
C ALA A 95 -6.01 3.03 12.35
N PRO A 96 -5.75 3.75 11.23
CA PRO A 96 -6.26 5.09 11.04
C PRO A 96 -7.79 5.13 11.15
N GLN A 97 -8.32 6.21 11.72
CA GLN A 97 -9.75 6.48 11.73
C GLN A 97 -10.15 7.27 10.48
N LEU A 98 -11.22 6.85 9.81
CA LEU A 98 -11.85 7.61 8.73
C LEU A 98 -12.42 8.91 9.28
N ARG A 99 -12.06 10.04 8.66
CA ARG A 99 -12.60 11.37 8.98
C ARG A 99 -13.58 11.86 7.93
N ALA A 100 -13.32 11.58 6.65
CA ALA A 100 -14.19 11.90 5.54
C ALA A 100 -13.82 11.05 4.31
N SER A 101 -14.77 10.92 3.38
CA SER A 101 -14.54 10.42 2.03
C SER A 101 -15.51 11.15 1.11
N PHE A 102 -14.98 11.75 0.04
CA PHE A 102 -15.73 12.63 -0.87
C PHE A 102 -15.07 12.65 -2.25
N GLN A 103 -15.82 13.08 -3.27
CA GLN A 103 -15.26 13.38 -4.58
C GLN A 103 -14.72 14.81 -4.59
N ALA A 104 -13.52 15.02 -5.13
CA ALA A 104 -12.95 16.36 -5.27
C ALA A 104 -13.77 17.17 -6.28
N ASP A 105 -13.88 18.47 -6.07
CA ASP A 105 -14.35 19.36 -7.12
C ASP A 105 -13.31 19.41 -8.24
N GLY A 106 -13.75 19.73 -9.46
CA GLY A 106 -12.88 19.76 -10.63
C GLY A 106 -11.68 20.72 -10.52
N SER A 107 -11.50 21.47 -9.44
CA SER A 107 -10.30 22.28 -9.17
C SER A 107 -9.01 21.44 -9.13
N TRP A 108 -9.12 20.14 -8.81
CA TRP A 108 -8.01 19.21 -8.95
C TRP A 108 -7.56 19.05 -10.41
N SER A 109 -8.52 19.08 -11.34
CA SER A 109 -8.29 18.87 -12.76
C SER A 109 -7.52 20.02 -13.42
N ASP A 110 -7.57 21.23 -12.87
CA ASP A 110 -6.77 22.37 -13.38
C ASP A 110 -5.26 22.15 -13.24
N ARG A 111 -4.85 21.31 -12.29
CA ARG A 111 -3.44 20.94 -12.03
C ARG A 111 -3.10 19.55 -12.56
N TYR A 112 -4.08 18.66 -12.64
CA TYR A 112 -3.99 17.31 -13.20
C TYR A 112 -5.06 17.16 -14.28
N PRO A 113 -4.79 17.63 -15.51
CA PRO A 113 -5.80 17.71 -16.56
C PRO A 113 -6.50 16.37 -16.75
N ASN A 114 -7.84 16.42 -16.64
CA ASN A 114 -8.80 15.37 -16.99
C ASN A 114 -9.10 14.28 -15.95
N ASP A 115 -9.06 14.61 -14.66
CA ASP A 115 -9.55 13.71 -13.60
C ASP A 115 -10.79 14.28 -12.88
N PRO A 116 -11.99 14.15 -13.47
CA PRO A 116 -13.22 14.69 -12.87
C PRO A 116 -13.74 13.88 -11.68
N ASP A 117 -13.24 12.66 -11.47
CA ASP A 117 -13.82 11.67 -10.55
C ASP A 117 -12.87 11.26 -9.41
N CYS A 118 -11.98 12.16 -9.03
CA CYS A 118 -11.03 11.95 -7.93
C CYS A 118 -11.72 11.63 -6.60
N GLN A 119 -11.56 10.40 -6.12
CA GLN A 119 -12.03 9.99 -4.79
C GLN A 119 -10.98 10.32 -3.73
N VAL A 120 -11.35 11.19 -2.80
CA VAL A 120 -10.51 11.59 -1.67
C VAL A 120 -10.91 10.82 -0.42
N ILE A 121 -9.92 10.30 0.30
CA ILE A 121 -10.08 9.67 1.62
C ILE A 121 -9.25 10.44 2.63
N VAL A 122 -9.90 10.93 3.68
CA VAL A 122 -9.25 11.65 4.78
C VAL A 122 -9.25 10.77 6.01
N MET A 123 -8.07 10.52 6.58
CA MET A 123 -7.90 9.66 7.74
C MET A 123 -6.99 10.29 8.79
N THR A 124 -7.08 9.84 10.05
CA THR A 124 -6.17 10.31 11.09
C THR A 124 -4.73 9.96 10.75
N LYS A 125 -3.81 10.90 10.98
CA LYS A 125 -2.40 10.58 11.03
C LYS A 125 -2.10 9.81 12.32
N VAL A 126 -1.59 8.59 12.19
CA VAL A 126 -1.12 7.77 13.31
C VAL A 126 0.38 7.99 13.54
N PRO A 127 0.90 7.80 14.76
CA PRO A 127 2.33 7.94 15.03
C PRO A 127 3.11 6.71 14.56
N GLY A 128 4.44 6.84 14.55
CA GLY A 128 5.35 5.74 14.22
C GLY A 128 6.15 5.96 12.95
N ARG A 129 6.98 4.97 12.63
CA ARG A 129 7.84 4.92 11.44
C ARG A 129 7.58 3.63 10.67
N LEU A 130 7.73 3.65 9.36
CA LEU A 130 7.63 2.43 8.54
C LEU A 130 8.61 1.36 9.04
N ILE A 131 8.20 0.10 8.97
CA ILE A 131 9.09 -1.02 9.27
C ILE A 131 10.10 -1.14 8.13
N GLY A 132 11.30 -0.57 8.32
CA GLY A 132 12.42 -0.67 7.39
C GLY A 132 13.44 -1.74 7.80
N GLU A 133 14.46 -1.93 6.96
CA GLU A 133 15.53 -2.93 7.14
C GLU A 133 16.22 -2.83 8.51
N ASN A 134 16.39 -1.62 9.04
CA ASN A 134 17.06 -1.38 10.32
C ASN A 134 16.37 -2.02 11.53
N ILE A 135 15.05 -2.24 11.49
CA ILE A 135 14.30 -2.89 12.58
C ILE A 135 14.57 -4.40 12.60
N LEU A 136 14.98 -4.96 11.46
CA LEU A 136 15.15 -6.41 11.28
C LEU A 136 16.55 -6.89 11.70
N GLY A 137 17.50 -5.98 11.87
CA GLY A 137 18.86 -6.30 12.28
C GLY A 137 19.01 -6.61 13.78
N ASP A 138 18.07 -6.16 14.62
CA ASP A 138 18.05 -6.44 16.06
C ASP A 138 16.98 -7.51 16.39
N PRO A 139 17.38 -8.74 16.80
CA PRO A 139 16.44 -9.82 17.11
C PRO A 139 15.43 -9.49 18.22
N ASP A 140 15.81 -8.69 19.22
CA ASP A 140 14.90 -8.34 20.31
C ASP A 140 13.89 -7.29 19.86
N GLN A 141 14.34 -6.29 19.09
CA GLN A 141 13.43 -5.33 18.47
C GLN A 141 12.47 -6.03 17.49
N TYR A 142 12.97 -6.95 16.67
CA TYR A 142 12.15 -7.76 15.77
C TYR A 142 11.05 -8.52 16.51
N ARG A 143 11.37 -9.24 17.60
CA ARG A 143 10.37 -9.98 18.39
C ARG A 143 9.27 -9.08 18.94
N ARG A 144 9.63 -7.88 19.42
CA ARG A 144 8.64 -6.90 19.91
C ARG A 144 7.72 -6.43 18.80
N VAL A 145 8.28 -6.09 17.64
CA VAL A 145 7.51 -5.62 16.47
C VAL A 145 6.61 -6.72 15.95
N ALA A 146 7.10 -7.96 15.86
CA ALA A 146 6.31 -9.11 15.43
C ALA A 146 5.13 -9.39 16.38
N ALA A 147 5.35 -9.31 17.69
CA ALA A 147 4.29 -9.47 18.68
C ALA A 147 3.22 -8.37 18.57
N ALA A 148 3.63 -7.11 18.45
CA ALA A 148 2.72 -5.98 18.31
C ALA A 148 1.98 -5.97 16.95
N PHE A 149 2.62 -6.46 15.88
CA PHE A 149 1.98 -6.64 14.58
C PHE A 149 0.93 -7.76 14.64
N LYS A 150 1.23 -8.87 15.32
CA LYS A 150 0.26 -9.94 15.56
C LYS A 150 -0.96 -9.41 16.31
N GLU A 151 -0.76 -8.66 17.38
CA GLU A 151 -1.85 -8.03 18.13
C GLU A 151 -2.71 -7.11 17.23
N ALA A 152 -2.07 -6.27 16.41
CA ALA A 152 -2.76 -5.41 15.47
C ALA A 152 -3.60 -6.19 14.45
N LEU A 153 -3.06 -7.28 13.88
CA LEU A 153 -3.77 -8.15 12.94
C LEU A 153 -4.97 -8.84 13.60
N ASP A 154 -4.76 -9.44 14.77
CA ASP A 154 -5.80 -10.15 15.51
C ASP A 154 -6.96 -9.19 15.85
N ASP A 155 -6.67 -7.94 16.24
CA ASP A 155 -7.67 -6.90 16.52
C ASP A 155 -8.44 -6.43 15.26
N ILE A 156 -7.76 -6.28 14.13
CA ILE A 156 -8.37 -5.93 12.83
C ILE A 156 -9.28 -7.07 12.34
N HIS A 157 -8.82 -8.32 12.45
CA HIS A 157 -9.61 -9.51 12.08
C HIS A 157 -10.83 -9.70 12.95
N ALA A 158 -10.73 -9.43 14.26
CA ALA A 158 -11.86 -9.49 15.19
C ALA A 158 -13.02 -8.57 14.76
N ARG A 159 -12.74 -7.52 13.96
CA ARG A 159 -13.73 -6.59 13.37
C ARG A 159 -14.20 -7.02 11.97
N GLY A 160 -13.78 -8.20 11.50
CA GLY A 160 -14.17 -8.74 10.19
C GLY A 160 -13.64 -7.91 9.02
N VAL A 161 -12.43 -7.38 9.17
CA VAL A 161 -11.64 -6.75 8.12
C VAL A 161 -10.35 -7.55 7.97
N ASP A 162 -9.99 -7.89 6.74
CA ASP A 162 -8.70 -8.48 6.38
C ASP A 162 -8.02 -7.50 5.42
N ASN A 163 -6.81 -7.07 5.73
CA ASN A 163 -6.12 -6.05 4.95
C ASN A 163 -5.65 -6.57 3.56
N ARG A 164 -5.30 -7.85 3.45
CA ARG A 164 -4.76 -8.52 2.24
C ARG A 164 -3.51 -7.88 1.60
N SER A 165 -2.87 -6.91 2.26
CA SER A 165 -1.65 -6.22 1.81
C SER A 165 -0.64 -6.11 2.96
N HIS A 166 -0.11 -7.24 3.43
CA HIS A 166 0.80 -7.26 4.59
C HIS A 166 2.26 -6.91 4.25
N HIS A 167 2.52 -6.01 3.30
CA HIS A 167 3.90 -5.61 3.04
C HIS A 167 4.37 -4.56 4.05
N ASP A 168 5.68 -4.49 4.28
CA ASP A 168 6.25 -3.63 5.34
C ASP A 168 5.96 -2.14 5.13
N GLY A 169 5.72 -1.73 3.89
CA GLY A 169 5.28 -0.38 3.52
C GLY A 169 3.92 0.03 4.09
N ASP A 170 3.12 -0.92 4.58
CA ASP A 170 1.77 -0.69 5.09
C ASP A 170 1.70 -0.76 6.62
N ILE A 171 2.85 -0.94 7.30
CA ILE A 171 2.94 -1.13 8.74
C ILE A 171 3.82 -0.04 9.36
N LEU A 172 3.25 0.71 10.30
CA LEU A 172 3.99 1.68 11.11
C LEU A 172 4.26 1.11 12.50
N TRP A 173 5.51 1.20 12.93
CA TRP A 173 5.95 0.88 14.28
C TRP A 173 6.03 2.14 15.15
N HIS A 174 5.27 2.15 16.24
CA HIS A 174 5.32 3.18 17.28
C HIS A 174 6.01 2.63 18.53
N GLU A 175 7.32 2.91 18.63
CA GLU A 175 8.19 2.35 19.64
C GLU A 175 7.81 2.73 21.08
N GLN A 176 7.32 3.97 21.29
CA GLN A 176 6.96 4.48 22.61
C GLN A 176 5.78 3.71 23.22
N GLU A 177 4.83 3.27 22.41
CA GLU A 177 3.67 2.48 22.85
C GLU A 177 3.82 0.98 22.60
N ASN A 178 4.97 0.56 22.04
CA ASN A 178 5.20 -0.82 21.60
C ASN A 178 4.04 -1.33 20.71
N LYS A 179 3.63 -0.53 19.72
CA LYS A 179 2.39 -0.73 18.96
C LYS A 179 2.61 -0.64 17.45
N CYS A 180 1.93 -1.51 16.71
CA CYS A 180 1.84 -1.44 15.25
C CYS A 180 0.52 -0.80 14.80
N TYR A 181 0.60 -0.03 13.71
CA TYR A 181 -0.55 0.47 12.97
C TYR A 181 -0.52 -0.07 11.53
N ILE A 182 -1.64 -0.51 11.00
CA ILE A 182 -1.80 -0.92 9.58
C ILE A 182 -2.51 0.22 8.84
N ILE A 183 -1.94 0.72 7.74
CA ILE A 183 -2.33 2.04 7.15
C ILE A 183 -2.80 2.02 5.69
N ASP A 184 -2.87 0.86 5.03
CA ASP A 184 -3.36 0.78 3.64
C ASP A 184 -4.37 -0.34 3.39
N TYR A 185 -5.65 0.02 3.27
CA TYR A 185 -6.75 -0.95 3.13
C TYR A 185 -7.33 -1.02 1.71
N GLU A 186 -6.60 -0.56 0.70
CA GLU A 186 -7.05 -0.54 -0.70
C GLU A 186 -7.36 -1.94 -1.27
N ARG A 187 -6.81 -3.00 -0.67
CA ARG A 187 -7.03 -4.41 -1.01
C ARG A 187 -7.91 -5.18 -0.03
N ALA A 188 -8.52 -4.49 0.94
CA ALA A 188 -9.18 -5.16 2.04
C ALA A 188 -10.28 -6.14 1.61
N GLY A 189 -10.24 -7.32 2.22
CA GLY A 189 -11.29 -8.33 2.19
C GLY A 189 -12.25 -8.18 3.37
N PHE A 190 -13.48 -8.65 3.15
CA PHE A 190 -14.52 -8.70 4.18
C PHE A 190 -15.03 -10.14 4.27
N THR A 191 -14.27 -10.97 4.97
CA THR A 191 -14.61 -12.38 5.19
C THR A 191 -14.57 -12.67 6.69
N ALA A 192 -15.55 -13.43 7.19
CA ALA A 192 -15.43 -14.13 8.45
C ALA A 192 -14.59 -15.39 8.18
N LEU A 193 -13.26 -15.31 8.26
CA LEU A 193 -12.41 -16.48 8.07
C LEU A 193 -11.42 -16.65 9.22
N PRO A 194 -11.26 -17.88 9.75
CA PRO A 194 -10.24 -18.22 10.73
C PRO A 194 -8.86 -18.31 10.06
N ASP A 195 -7.90 -17.55 10.59
CA ASP A 195 -6.45 -17.79 10.58
C ASP A 195 -5.71 -18.01 9.24
N SER A 196 -5.59 -17.00 8.36
CA SER A 196 -4.83 -17.18 7.10
C SER A 196 -3.88 -16.06 6.64
N CYS A 197 -3.23 -15.28 7.51
CA CYS A 197 -2.25 -14.29 6.99
C CYS A 197 -0.96 -14.08 7.82
N PHE A 198 -0.96 -14.35 9.12
CA PHE A 198 0.25 -14.17 9.93
C PHE A 198 1.35 -15.18 9.59
N ALA A 199 0.96 -16.45 9.36
CA ALA A 199 1.89 -17.50 8.97
C ALA A 199 2.52 -17.22 7.58
N ASP A 200 1.74 -16.73 6.63
CA ASP A 200 2.23 -16.42 5.28
C ASP A 200 3.21 -15.23 5.28
N TRP A 201 2.96 -14.21 6.10
CA TRP A 201 3.90 -13.10 6.29
C TRP A 201 5.24 -13.56 6.90
N LEU A 202 5.20 -14.42 7.93
CA LEU A 202 6.39 -14.99 8.54
C LEU A 202 7.17 -15.90 7.58
N CYS A 203 6.47 -16.79 6.88
CA CYS A 203 7.07 -17.74 5.94
C CYS A 203 7.69 -17.04 4.72
N GLY A 204 7.05 -15.99 4.20
CA GLY A 204 7.59 -15.20 3.09
C GLY A 204 8.93 -14.53 3.41
N ARG A 205 9.19 -14.20 4.68
CA ARG A 205 10.44 -13.57 5.12
C ARG A 205 11.53 -14.55 5.56
N ALA A 206 11.16 -15.69 6.13
CA ALA A 206 12.13 -16.74 6.46
C ALA A 206 12.87 -17.28 5.20
N LEU A 207 12.23 -17.21 4.03
CA LEU A 207 12.82 -17.61 2.74
C LEU A 207 13.77 -16.57 2.14
N LEU A 208 13.80 -15.32 2.66
CA LEU A 208 14.61 -14.22 2.13
C LEU A 208 15.92 -14.00 2.89
N GLN A 209 16.24 -14.81 3.90
CA GLN A 209 17.55 -14.81 4.55
C GLN A 209 18.29 -16.13 4.29
N PRO A 210 19.11 -16.21 3.22
CA PRO A 210 19.87 -17.42 2.85
C PRO A 210 20.85 -17.87 3.94
N GLU A 211 21.30 -16.93 4.77
CA GLU A 211 22.32 -17.13 5.81
C GLU A 211 21.83 -17.86 7.07
N HIS A 212 20.52 -18.07 7.21
CA HIS A 212 19.94 -18.88 8.28
C HIS A 212 19.43 -20.26 7.81
N ALA A 213 19.17 -20.43 6.51
CA ALA A 213 18.73 -21.71 5.93
C ALA A 213 19.84 -22.78 5.91
N SER A 214 21.11 -22.36 5.80
CA SER A 214 22.28 -23.26 5.80
C SER A 214 22.55 -23.90 7.16
N LYS A 215 22.30 -23.20 8.28
CA LYS A 215 22.49 -23.76 9.63
C LYS A 215 21.43 -24.79 10.01
N ALA A 216 20.18 -24.61 9.58
CA ALA A 216 19.11 -25.57 9.85
C ALA A 216 19.30 -26.88 9.04
N ALA A 217 19.89 -26.80 7.85
CA ALA A 217 20.21 -27.98 7.04
C ALA A 217 21.40 -28.79 7.58
N GLU A 218 22.39 -28.14 8.19
CA GLU A 218 23.54 -28.83 8.82
C GLU A 218 23.18 -29.52 10.15
N GLU A 219 22.28 -28.96 10.95
CA GLU A 219 21.83 -29.60 12.21
C GLU A 219 20.82 -30.74 11.96
N SER A 220 20.15 -30.77 10.80
CA SER A 220 19.24 -31.85 10.41
C SER A 220 19.94 -33.06 9.78
N SER A 221 21.24 -32.99 9.46
CA SER A 221 21.96 -34.08 8.77
C SER A 221 22.81 -34.97 9.67
N SER A 222 22.83 -34.77 10.99
CA SER A 222 23.67 -35.56 11.91
C SER A 222 22.94 -36.68 12.68
N ALA A 223 21.71 -37.01 12.31
CA ALA A 223 20.98 -38.12 12.94
C ALA A 223 20.06 -38.85 11.95
N ALA A 224 20.62 -39.82 11.20
CA ALA A 224 20.05 -41.17 11.01
C ALA A 224 20.76 -41.96 9.90
N ASP A 225 21.07 -43.21 10.22
CA ASP A 225 21.48 -44.30 9.33
C ASP A 225 20.35 -44.75 8.35
N PRO A 226 20.68 -45.47 7.26
CA PRO A 226 19.81 -45.65 6.11
C PRO A 226 19.03 -46.97 6.15
N ALA A 227 17.73 -46.91 5.86
CA ALA A 227 17.01 -47.96 5.15
C ALA A 227 15.58 -47.51 4.82
N LEU A 228 15.28 -47.29 3.53
CA LEU A 228 14.19 -47.95 2.81
C LEU A 228 14.03 -47.37 1.40
N LYS A 229 13.87 -48.29 0.44
CA LYS A 229 13.63 -48.07 -0.98
C LYS A 229 12.20 -47.59 -1.23
N GLY A 230 12.06 -46.78 -2.28
CA GLY A 230 10.93 -46.85 -3.22
C GLY A 230 10.01 -45.65 -3.20
N GLY A 231 9.72 -45.12 -4.40
CA GLY A 231 8.57 -44.25 -4.64
C GLY A 231 8.91 -43.02 -5.46
N GLU A 232 8.62 -43.09 -6.76
CA GLU A 232 8.68 -42.00 -7.74
C GLU A 232 7.68 -40.86 -7.41
N SER A 233 8.00 -39.61 -7.77
CA SER A 233 7.09 -38.69 -8.48
C SER A 233 7.69 -37.29 -8.68
N SER A 234 8.04 -36.98 -9.93
CA SER A 234 7.65 -35.79 -10.72
C SER A 234 7.29 -34.48 -9.98
N THR A 235 8.09 -33.42 -10.16
CA THR A 235 7.78 -32.26 -11.05
C THR A 235 8.90 -31.22 -11.00
N ALA A 236 9.47 -30.89 -12.16
CA ALA A 236 10.38 -29.78 -12.39
C ALA A 236 9.93 -29.04 -13.65
N CYS A 237 9.40 -27.82 -13.49
CA CYS A 237 9.36 -26.75 -14.51
C CYS A 237 8.58 -25.56 -13.96
N GLU A 238 9.24 -24.41 -13.77
CA GLU A 238 8.74 -23.04 -14.06
C GLU A 238 9.61 -21.99 -13.35
N LEU A 239 10.85 -21.85 -13.79
CA LEU A 239 11.72 -20.72 -13.43
C LEU A 239 12.46 -20.24 -14.68
N ALA A 240 11.71 -19.71 -15.65
CA ALA A 240 12.30 -19.01 -16.80
C ALA A 240 11.45 -17.83 -17.32
N SER A 241 10.20 -17.68 -16.86
CA SER A 241 9.24 -16.73 -17.45
C SER A 241 9.20 -15.34 -16.79
N LYS A 242 9.90 -15.13 -15.67
CA LYS A 242 9.86 -13.85 -14.91
C LYS A 242 10.85 -12.80 -15.39
N GLY A 243 12.02 -13.19 -15.91
CA GLY A 243 13.08 -12.23 -16.29
C GLY A 243 12.79 -11.39 -17.54
N VAL A 244 11.93 -11.87 -18.45
CA VAL A 244 11.64 -11.17 -19.72
C VAL A 244 10.62 -10.02 -19.52
N LYS A 245 9.74 -10.12 -18.52
CA LYS A 245 8.66 -9.13 -18.31
C LYS A 245 9.10 -7.88 -17.54
N GLU A 246 10.09 -7.99 -16.65
CA GLU A 246 10.59 -6.82 -15.90
C GLU A 246 11.41 -5.87 -16.78
N SER A 247 12.19 -6.42 -17.72
CA SER A 247 12.96 -5.63 -18.69
C SER A 247 12.05 -4.75 -19.58
N SER A 248 10.89 -5.27 -20.00
CA SER A 248 9.93 -4.51 -20.81
C SER A 248 9.23 -3.37 -20.05
N ARG A 249 9.12 -3.46 -18.71
CA ARG A 249 8.45 -2.44 -17.89
C ARG A 249 9.36 -1.23 -17.61
N ALA A 250 10.65 -1.47 -17.37
CA ALA A 250 11.62 -0.39 -17.20
C ALA A 250 11.77 0.43 -18.48
N ALA A 251 11.87 -0.23 -19.64
CA ALA A 251 11.99 0.43 -20.94
C ALA A 251 10.80 1.33 -21.27
N LYS A 252 9.56 0.91 -20.92
CA LYS A 252 8.36 1.70 -21.20
C LYS A 252 8.19 2.90 -20.26
N ILE A 253 8.73 2.85 -19.05
CA ILE A 253 8.77 4.01 -18.14
C ILE A 253 9.82 5.03 -18.61
N GLU A 254 10.97 4.57 -19.08
CA GLU A 254 12.01 5.42 -19.65
C GLU A 254 11.53 6.10 -20.95
N GLU A 255 10.86 5.36 -21.84
CA GLU A 255 10.26 5.91 -23.06
C GLU A 255 9.20 6.99 -22.78
N LEU A 256 8.33 6.80 -21.77
CA LEU A 256 7.36 7.81 -21.36
C LEU A 256 8.03 9.03 -20.71
N GLN A 257 9.14 8.84 -20.00
CA GLN A 257 9.91 9.94 -19.42
C GLN A 257 10.65 10.77 -20.49
N ASP A 258 11.16 10.12 -21.53
CA ASP A 258 11.85 10.78 -22.66
C ASP A 258 10.86 11.53 -23.56
N GLN A 259 9.69 10.96 -23.86
CA GLN A 259 8.64 11.66 -24.63
C GLN A 259 8.18 12.94 -23.90
N MET A 260 8.09 12.89 -22.57
CA MET A 260 7.76 14.06 -21.74
C MET A 260 8.86 15.14 -21.73
N ALA A 261 10.11 14.80 -22.02
CA ALA A 261 11.22 15.73 -22.10
C ALA A 261 11.30 16.45 -23.46
N GLU A 262 10.96 15.76 -24.55
CA GLU A 262 10.95 16.34 -25.90
C GLU A 262 9.81 17.35 -26.09
N GLU A 263 8.64 17.12 -25.50
CA GLU A 263 7.50 18.04 -25.60
C GLU A 263 7.66 19.34 -24.76
N GLY A 264 8.66 19.39 -23.86
CA GLY A 264 8.96 20.55 -23.02
C GLY A 264 9.88 21.60 -23.63
N LEU A 265 10.35 21.42 -24.88
CA LEU A 265 11.41 22.24 -25.49
C LEU A 265 10.98 23.18 -26.63
N HIS A 266 9.68 23.41 -26.83
CA HIS A 266 9.21 24.51 -27.68
C HIS A 266 8.58 25.62 -26.84
N VAL A 267 9.44 26.49 -26.33
CA VAL A 267 9.06 27.87 -26.02
C VAL A 267 9.47 28.68 -27.24
N ASP A 268 8.50 29.01 -28.09
CA ASP A 268 8.69 30.01 -29.13
C ASP A 268 8.99 31.35 -28.44
N GLU A 269 10.22 31.84 -28.58
CA GLU A 269 10.54 33.25 -28.36
C GLU A 269 10.03 34.02 -29.58
N ASP A 270 8.84 34.63 -29.46
CA ASP A 270 8.41 35.82 -30.22
C ASP A 270 7.29 36.58 -29.48
#